data_AF-A0A1F9CNN5-F1
#
_entry.id   AF-A0A1F9CNN5-F1
#
_cell.length_a   1.000
_cell.length_b   1.000
_cell.length_c   1.000
_cell.angle_alpha   90.00
_cell.angle_beta   90.00
_cell.angle_gamma   90.00
#
_symmetry.space_group_name_H-M   'P 1'
#
loop_
_entity.id
_entity.type
_entity.pdbx_description
1 polymer ?
#
loop_
_entity_poly.entity_id
_entity_poly.type
_entity_poly.pdbx_seq_one_letter_code
_entity_poly.pdbx_strand_id
1 'polypeptide(L)'
;MLPEHVHKYLEEGILAFAWYPEEDVLAILRALAKVSPDPGMDIYEFMGRTLARTNLGGVYAHLLRPGDPGGSLRLTSIIWGLYHDTGREVVVESGDNSVVTEISGYDHPSRETCGVVVGWNAELAVMAGGKNVKAVHKECVLDGASTCRFEVIWTL
;
A
#
# COMPACT_ATOMS: atom_id res chain seq x y z
N MET A 1 -13.73 -10.82 -15.49
CA MET A 1 -13.96 -12.20 -15.02
C MET A 1 -12.77 -12.61 -14.18
N LEU A 2 -13.01 -13.17 -12.99
CA LEU A 2 -11.98 -13.56 -12.03
C LEU A 2 -11.23 -14.82 -12.53
N PRO A 3 -9.90 -14.93 -12.42
CA PRO A 3 -9.16 -16.14 -12.82
C PRO A 3 -9.59 -17.38 -12.03
N GLU A 4 -9.56 -18.56 -12.67
CA GLU A 4 -10.07 -19.82 -12.09
C GLU A 4 -9.34 -20.23 -10.79
N HIS A 5 -8.02 -20.04 -10.71
CA HIS A 5 -7.23 -20.45 -9.55
C HIS A 5 -7.58 -19.70 -8.23
N VAL A 6 -8.23 -18.54 -8.32
CA VAL A 6 -8.72 -17.80 -7.14
C VAL A 6 -10.22 -18.01 -6.88
N HIS A 7 -10.92 -18.83 -7.68
CA HIS A 7 -12.33 -19.17 -7.42
C HIS A 7 -12.52 -19.96 -6.13
N LYS A 8 -11.46 -20.65 -5.65
CA LYS A 8 -11.45 -21.32 -4.34
C LYS A 8 -11.94 -20.41 -3.20
N TYR A 9 -11.67 -19.10 -3.25
CA TYR A 9 -12.11 -18.13 -2.24
C TYR A 9 -13.60 -17.78 -2.28
N LEU A 10 -14.34 -18.25 -3.29
CA LEU A 10 -15.80 -18.14 -3.35
C LEU A 10 -16.49 -19.27 -2.57
N GLU A 11 -15.81 -20.40 -2.43
CA GLU A 11 -16.30 -21.60 -1.74
C GLU A 11 -15.72 -21.69 -0.33
N GLU A 12 -14.41 -21.46 -0.21
CA GLU A 12 -13.67 -21.39 1.03
C GLU A 12 -13.78 -19.96 1.59
N GLY A 13 -14.41 -19.82 2.76
CA GLY A 13 -14.54 -18.51 3.40
C GLY A 13 -13.19 -17.84 3.64
N ILE A 14 -13.09 -16.54 3.34
CA ILE A 14 -11.89 -15.75 3.60
C ILE A 14 -11.82 -15.42 5.09
N LEU A 15 -10.78 -15.93 5.77
CA LEU A 15 -10.47 -15.60 7.15
C LEU A 15 -9.62 -14.34 7.23
N ALA A 16 -9.99 -13.42 8.12
CA ALA A 16 -9.33 -12.12 8.27
C ALA A 16 -7.88 -12.18 8.79
N PHE A 17 -7.49 -13.28 9.43
CA PHE A 17 -6.16 -13.46 10.06
C PHE A 17 -5.30 -14.53 9.37
N ALA A 18 -5.73 -15.06 8.22
CA ALA A 18 -4.97 -16.05 7.47
C ALA A 18 -4.05 -15.36 6.45
N TRP A 19 -2.94 -16.04 6.12
CA TRP A 19 -2.01 -15.63 5.06
C TRP A 19 -2.44 -16.23 3.72
N TYR A 20 -2.30 -15.44 2.66
CA TYR A 20 -2.67 -15.83 1.30
C TYR A 20 -1.51 -15.56 0.33
N PRO A 21 -1.36 -16.34 -0.75
CA PRO A 21 -0.32 -16.10 -1.75
C PRO A 21 -0.46 -14.71 -2.39
N GLU A 22 0.64 -13.98 -2.54
CA GLU A 22 0.66 -12.67 -3.19
C GLU A 22 0.16 -12.70 -4.64
N GLU A 23 0.44 -13.80 -5.36
CA GLU A 23 -0.05 -14.00 -6.72
C GLU A 23 -1.59 -13.99 -6.81
N ASP A 24 -2.25 -14.55 -5.80
CA ASP A 24 -3.71 -14.58 -5.70
C ASP A 24 -4.25 -13.15 -5.47
N VAL A 25 -3.62 -12.39 -4.58
CA VAL A 25 -3.96 -10.99 -4.32
C VAL A 25 -3.79 -10.16 -5.59
N LEU A 26 -2.68 -10.32 -6.29
CA LEU A 26 -2.40 -9.63 -7.55
C LEU A 26 -3.43 -9.99 -8.65
N ALA A 27 -3.81 -11.26 -8.76
CA ALA A 27 -4.85 -11.71 -9.67
C ALA A 27 -6.21 -11.05 -9.37
N ILE A 28 -6.56 -10.92 -8.09
CA ILE A 28 -7.79 -10.25 -7.63
C ILE A 28 -7.72 -8.75 -7.94
N LEU A 29 -6.62 -8.07 -7.62
CA LEU A 29 -6.45 -6.64 -7.92
C LEU A 29 -6.62 -6.35 -9.43
N ARG A 30 -5.99 -7.16 -10.27
CA ARG A 30 -6.13 -7.06 -11.75
C ARG A 30 -7.56 -7.33 -12.21
N ALA A 31 -8.27 -8.27 -11.58
CA ALA A 31 -9.65 -8.55 -11.91
C ALA A 31 -10.57 -7.41 -11.51
N LEU A 32 -10.37 -6.83 -10.32
CA LEU A 32 -11.07 -5.65 -9.83
C LEU A 32 -10.84 -4.46 -10.76
N ALA A 33 -9.60 -4.20 -11.17
CA ALA A 33 -9.27 -3.06 -12.04
C ALA A 33 -10.00 -3.10 -13.40
N LYS A 34 -10.35 -4.29 -13.89
CA LYS A 34 -11.11 -4.47 -15.15
C LYS A 34 -12.60 -4.18 -15.02
N VAL A 35 -13.15 -4.24 -13.81
CA VAL A 35 -14.60 -4.12 -13.57
C VAL A 35 -14.96 -2.88 -12.76
N SER A 36 -13.99 -2.26 -12.09
CA SER A 36 -14.16 -1.00 -11.39
C SER A 36 -14.42 0.14 -12.39
N PRO A 37 -15.30 1.09 -12.05
CA PRO A 37 -15.40 2.33 -12.81
C PRO A 37 -14.09 3.13 -12.71
N ASP A 38 -13.82 3.96 -13.71
CA ASP A 38 -12.67 4.87 -13.71
C ASP A 38 -12.77 5.84 -12.52
N PRO A 39 -11.80 5.83 -11.59
CA PRO A 39 -11.81 6.71 -10.42
C PRO A 39 -11.29 8.13 -10.72
N GLY A 40 -10.90 8.43 -11.97
CA GLY A 40 -10.28 9.70 -12.35
C GLY A 40 -8.81 9.81 -11.93
N MET A 41 -8.18 8.69 -11.57
CA MET A 41 -6.77 8.56 -11.19
C MET A 41 -6.29 7.14 -11.48
N ASP A 42 -5.03 6.82 -11.17
CA ASP A 42 -4.55 5.45 -11.27
C ASP A 42 -5.40 4.52 -10.40
N ILE A 43 -5.88 3.42 -11.00
CA ILE A 43 -6.84 2.52 -10.36
C ILE A 43 -6.22 1.78 -9.17
N TYR A 44 -4.92 1.46 -9.22
CA TYR A 44 -4.24 0.76 -8.12
C TYR A 44 -3.92 1.72 -6.98
N GLU A 45 -3.58 2.97 -7.28
CA GLU A 45 -3.52 4.02 -6.27
C GLU A 45 -4.88 4.22 -5.58
N PHE A 46 -5.97 4.26 -6.34
CA PHE A 46 -7.33 4.33 -5.77
C PHE A 46 -7.63 3.13 -4.85
N MET A 47 -7.28 1.92 -5.26
CA MET A 47 -7.43 0.71 -4.44
C MET A 47 -6.60 0.80 -3.16
N GLY A 48 -5.35 1.25 -3.25
CA GLY A 48 -4.47 1.48 -2.10
C GLY A 48 -5.07 2.47 -1.10
N ARG A 49 -5.64 3.58 -1.59
CA ARG A 49 -6.37 4.55 -0.75
C ARG A 49 -7.63 3.97 -0.12
N THR A 50 -8.27 3.02 -0.77
CA THR A 50 -9.47 2.38 -0.21
C THR A 50 -9.08 1.38 0.88
N LEU A 51 -8.11 0.52 0.58
CA LEU A 51 -7.54 -0.44 1.52
C LEU A 51 -7.04 0.25 2.79
N ALA A 52 -6.36 1.38 2.59
CA ALA A 52 -5.89 2.26 3.63
C ALA A 52 -6.96 2.65 4.66
N ARG A 53 -8.06 3.23 4.17
CA ARG A 53 -9.19 3.67 4.99
C ARG A 53 -9.80 2.51 5.75
N THR A 54 -9.97 1.36 5.09
CA THR A 54 -10.51 0.16 5.72
C THR A 54 -9.60 -0.35 6.84
N ASN A 55 -8.29 -0.37 6.62
CA ASN A 55 -7.36 -0.94 7.58
C ASN A 55 -7.06 -0.02 8.76
N LEU A 56 -6.71 1.24 8.52
CA LEU A 56 -6.46 2.23 9.59
C LEU A 56 -7.75 2.80 10.17
N GLY A 57 -8.92 2.56 9.56
CA GLY A 57 -10.22 2.79 10.20
C GLY A 57 -10.68 1.59 11.04
N GLY A 58 -9.99 0.46 10.95
CA GLY A 58 -10.39 -0.81 11.56
C GLY A 58 -9.27 -1.44 12.38
N VAL A 59 -8.82 -2.62 11.96
CA VAL A 59 -7.92 -3.49 12.75
C VAL A 59 -6.59 -2.83 13.12
N TYR A 60 -6.12 -1.87 12.31
CA TYR A 60 -4.85 -1.18 12.51
C TYR A 60 -5.00 0.29 12.93
N ALA A 61 -6.19 0.70 13.41
CA ALA A 61 -6.44 2.10 13.78
C ALA A 61 -5.46 2.67 14.83
N HIS A 62 -4.92 1.83 15.71
CA HIS A 62 -3.92 2.23 16.71
C HIS A 62 -2.56 2.64 16.12
N LEU A 63 -2.30 2.34 14.83
CA LEU A 63 -1.09 2.74 14.12
C LEU A 63 -1.23 4.10 13.45
N LEU A 64 -2.45 4.65 13.37
CA LEU A 64 -2.68 6.02 12.93
C LEU A 64 -2.40 6.97 14.09
N ARG A 65 -1.60 8.02 13.85
CA ARG A 65 -1.35 9.10 14.81
C ARG A 65 -2.03 10.38 14.32
N PRO A 66 -3.24 10.70 14.80
CA PRO A 66 -3.96 11.89 14.37
C PRO A 66 -3.16 13.16 14.67
N GLY A 67 -3.00 14.03 13.67
CA GLY A 67 -2.21 15.25 13.74
C GLY A 67 -0.70 15.07 13.54
N ASP A 68 -0.23 13.84 13.32
CA ASP A 68 1.19 13.52 13.10
C ASP A 68 1.38 12.60 11.87
N PRO A 69 1.31 13.14 10.64
CA PRO A 69 1.53 12.37 9.41
C PRO A 69 2.91 11.72 9.36
N GLY A 70 3.96 12.45 9.78
CA GLY A 70 5.32 11.91 9.80
C GLY A 70 5.45 10.72 10.76
N GLY A 71 4.88 10.81 11.96
CA GLY A 71 4.88 9.70 12.92
C GLY A 71 4.05 8.51 12.48
N SER A 72 2.96 8.73 11.77
CA SER A 72 2.16 7.66 11.16
C SER A 72 2.95 6.97 10.04
N LEU A 73 3.57 7.74 9.14
CA LEU A 73 4.35 7.21 8.01
C LEU A 73 5.59 6.44 8.48
N ARG A 74 6.20 6.85 9.60
CA ARG A 74 7.32 6.08 10.17
C ARG A 74 6.94 4.68 10.65
N LEU A 75 5.65 4.40 10.83
CA LEU A 75 5.17 3.07 11.22
C LEU A 75 4.94 2.15 10.02
N THR A 76 5.06 2.63 8.77
CA THR A 76 4.87 1.77 7.58
C THR A 76 5.83 0.58 7.58
N SER A 77 7.07 0.76 8.05
CA SER A 77 8.03 -0.35 8.22
C SER A 77 7.53 -1.47 9.13
N ILE A 78 6.73 -1.15 10.14
CA ILE A 78 6.09 -2.17 11.01
C ILE A 78 4.88 -2.76 10.30
N ILE A 79 4.06 -1.90 9.68
CA ILE A 79 2.85 -2.27 8.97
C ILE A 79 3.15 -3.24 7.82
N TRP A 80 4.26 -3.06 7.10
CA TRP A 80 4.69 -3.95 6.04
C TRP A 80 4.73 -5.42 6.50
N GLY A 81 5.36 -5.68 7.65
CA GLY A 81 5.46 -7.03 8.23
C GLY A 81 4.13 -7.59 8.76
N LEU A 82 3.07 -6.77 8.84
CA LEU A 82 1.72 -7.24 9.17
C LEU A 82 0.95 -7.71 7.94
N TYR A 83 1.37 -7.31 6.73
CA TYR A 83 0.73 -7.66 5.46
C TYR A 83 1.54 -8.61 4.60
N HIS A 84 2.86 -8.57 4.74
CA HIS A 84 3.80 -9.27 3.89
C HIS A 84 4.80 -10.05 4.74
N ASP A 85 5.05 -11.29 4.37
CA ASP A 85 6.07 -12.15 4.97
C ASP A 85 7.41 -12.11 4.21
N THR A 86 7.44 -11.43 3.07
CA THR A 86 8.64 -11.14 2.27
C THR A 86 8.81 -9.64 2.09
N GLY A 87 10.02 -9.24 1.72
CA GLY A 87 10.38 -7.84 1.63
C GLY A 87 10.57 -7.16 2.97
N ARG A 88 11.30 -6.06 2.93
CA ARG A 88 11.54 -5.21 4.08
C ARG A 88 11.35 -3.76 3.68
N GLU A 89 10.36 -3.12 4.31
CA GLU A 89 10.21 -1.66 4.26
C GLU A 89 11.05 -0.99 5.35
N VAL A 90 11.76 0.07 4.99
CA VAL A 90 12.51 0.93 5.91
C VAL A 90 12.26 2.40 5.60
N VAL A 91 12.21 3.24 6.62
CA VAL A 91 12.27 4.70 6.46
C VAL A 91 13.73 5.11 6.29
N VAL A 92 14.06 5.72 5.16
CA VAL A 92 15.42 6.16 4.85
C VAL A 92 15.62 7.66 5.05
N GLU A 93 14.55 8.45 4.92
CA GLU A 93 14.58 9.89 5.17
C GLU A 93 13.26 10.34 5.82
N SER A 94 13.34 11.30 6.75
CA SER A 94 12.18 11.93 7.38
C SER A 94 12.50 13.39 7.64
N GLY A 95 11.66 14.28 7.10
CA GLY A 95 11.66 15.72 7.37
C GLY A 95 10.36 16.16 8.04
N ASP A 96 10.20 17.48 8.18
CA ASP A 96 9.01 18.09 8.81
C ASP A 96 7.72 17.82 8.03
N ASN A 97 7.83 17.69 6.70
CA ASN A 97 6.72 17.55 5.77
C ASN A 97 6.96 16.50 4.69
N SER A 98 7.91 15.59 4.93
CA SER A 98 8.23 14.51 4.01
C SER A 98 8.70 13.24 4.75
N VAL A 99 8.41 12.09 4.16
CA VAL A 99 9.00 10.80 4.53
C VAL A 99 9.34 10.05 3.24
N VAL A 100 10.50 9.41 3.23
CA VAL A 100 10.91 8.50 2.16
C VAL A 100 11.09 7.10 2.73
N THR A 101 10.46 6.12 2.10
CA THR A 101 10.59 4.71 2.44
C THR A 101 11.16 3.91 1.27
N GLU A 102 11.84 2.82 1.60
CA GLU A 102 12.36 1.87 0.64
C GLU A 102 11.88 0.46 0.98
N ILE A 103 11.44 -0.26 -0.04
CA ILE A 103 11.10 -1.68 0.04
C ILE A 103 12.16 -2.46 -0.74
N SER A 104 12.78 -3.42 -0.07
CA SER A 104 13.83 -4.30 -0.63
C SER A 104 13.47 -5.76 -0.44
N GLY A 105 13.91 -6.64 -1.33
CA GLY A 105 13.77 -8.10 -1.18
C GLY A 105 12.33 -8.60 -1.12
N TYR A 106 11.38 -7.88 -1.72
CA TYR A 106 10.01 -8.33 -1.86
C TYR A 106 9.92 -9.35 -3.00
N ASP A 107 9.32 -10.50 -2.77
CA ASP A 107 9.38 -11.63 -3.71
C ASP A 107 8.44 -11.47 -4.91
N HIS A 108 7.41 -10.64 -4.78
CA HIS A 108 6.37 -10.47 -5.81
C HIS A 108 6.20 -9.00 -6.25
N PRO A 109 7.27 -8.31 -6.70
CA PRO A 109 7.16 -6.93 -7.14
C PRO A 109 6.31 -6.85 -8.42
N SER A 110 5.32 -5.96 -8.41
CA SER A 110 4.46 -5.69 -9.58
C SER A 110 4.17 -4.18 -9.67
N ARG A 111 3.83 -3.69 -10.87
CA ARG A 111 3.46 -2.27 -11.04
C ARG A 111 2.17 -1.96 -10.30
N GLU A 112 1.27 -2.92 -10.28
CA GLU A 112 0.01 -2.90 -9.56
C GLU A 112 0.23 -2.73 -8.06
N THR A 113 1.05 -3.58 -7.45
CA THR A 113 1.40 -3.47 -6.02
C THR A 113 2.12 -2.15 -5.72
N CYS A 114 3.00 -1.67 -6.61
CA CYS A 114 3.64 -0.36 -6.42
C CYS A 114 2.60 0.77 -6.41
N GLY A 115 1.61 0.74 -7.29
CA GLY A 115 0.50 1.70 -7.30
C GLY A 115 -0.33 1.63 -6.01
N VAL A 116 -0.63 0.41 -5.54
CA VAL A 116 -1.30 0.22 -4.23
C VAL A 116 -0.50 0.84 -3.09
N VAL A 117 0.81 0.64 -3.03
CA VAL A 117 1.68 1.22 -1.98
C VAL A 117 1.69 2.76 -2.05
N VAL A 118 1.74 3.35 -3.23
CA VAL A 118 1.62 4.81 -3.41
C VAL A 118 0.29 5.31 -2.85
N GLY A 119 -0.81 4.67 -3.25
CA GLY A 119 -2.16 5.02 -2.80
C GLY A 119 -2.33 4.88 -1.29
N TRP A 120 -1.80 3.80 -0.72
CA TRP A 120 -1.77 3.56 0.72
C TRP A 120 -1.01 4.70 1.40
N ASN A 121 0.28 4.86 1.14
CA ASN A 121 1.09 5.88 1.82
C ASN A 121 0.51 7.30 1.72
N ALA A 122 -0.11 7.67 0.59
CA ALA A 122 -0.83 8.93 0.47
C ALA A 122 -2.04 9.02 1.42
N GLU A 123 -2.88 7.99 1.48
CA GLU A 123 -4.08 8.02 2.32
C GLU A 123 -3.76 7.98 3.81
N LEU A 124 -2.73 7.23 4.22
CA LEU A 124 -2.26 7.23 5.60
C LEU A 124 -1.94 8.66 6.05
N ALA A 125 -1.18 9.41 5.25
CA ALA A 125 -0.83 10.79 5.56
C ALA A 125 -2.07 11.72 5.61
N VAL A 126 -3.05 11.51 4.71
CA VAL A 126 -4.33 12.24 4.74
C VAL A 126 -5.10 11.94 6.04
N MET A 127 -5.25 10.67 6.39
CA MET A 127 -5.95 10.23 7.60
C MET A 127 -5.26 10.75 8.87
N ALA A 128 -3.94 10.93 8.83
CA ALA A 128 -3.16 11.48 9.93
C ALA A 128 -3.23 13.02 10.03
N GLY A 129 -3.99 13.69 9.14
CA GLY A 129 -4.20 15.14 9.16
C GLY A 129 -3.36 15.93 8.17
N GLY A 130 -2.59 15.25 7.31
CA GLY A 130 -1.85 15.89 6.22
C GLY A 130 -2.80 16.46 5.16
N LYS A 131 -2.45 17.63 4.63
CA LYS A 131 -3.13 18.32 3.53
C LYS A 131 -2.24 18.33 2.29
N ASN A 132 -2.83 18.55 1.12
CA ASN A 132 -2.12 18.60 -0.17
C ASN A 132 -1.15 17.42 -0.35
N VAL A 133 -1.55 16.23 0.11
CA VAL A 133 -0.68 15.07 0.17
C VAL A 133 -0.36 14.58 -1.23
N LYS A 134 0.92 14.34 -1.49
CA LYS A 134 1.41 13.69 -2.69
C LYS A 134 2.33 12.54 -2.30
N ALA A 135 2.03 11.35 -2.80
CA ALA A 135 2.93 10.20 -2.75
C ALA A 135 3.41 9.89 -4.17
N VAL A 136 4.66 9.49 -4.31
CA VAL A 136 5.26 9.12 -5.60
C VAL A 136 6.20 7.93 -5.43
N HIS A 137 6.24 7.07 -6.44
CA HIS A 137 7.20 5.99 -6.57
C HIS A 137 8.37 6.49 -7.43
N LYS A 138 9.55 6.63 -6.82
CA LYS A 138 10.72 7.33 -7.38
C LYS A 138 11.67 6.38 -8.11
N GLU A 139 11.87 5.20 -7.55
CA GLU A 139 12.76 4.15 -8.06
C GLU A 139 12.07 2.80 -7.90
N CYS A 140 12.29 1.87 -8.82
CA CYS A 140 11.63 0.57 -8.80
C CYS A 140 12.59 -0.56 -9.15
N VAL A 141 12.50 -1.68 -8.44
CA VAL A 141 13.24 -2.91 -8.77
C VAL A 141 12.89 -3.45 -10.17
N LEU A 142 11.66 -3.22 -10.63
CA LEU A 142 11.22 -3.59 -11.99
C LEU A 142 11.88 -2.73 -13.08
N ASP A 143 12.47 -1.60 -12.71
CA ASP A 143 13.30 -0.75 -13.58
C ASP A 143 14.81 -0.98 -13.39
N GLY A 144 15.19 -2.00 -12.59
CA GLY A 144 16.58 -2.33 -12.31
C GLY A 144 17.19 -1.60 -11.12
N ALA A 145 16.42 -0.84 -10.35
CA ALA A 145 16.90 -0.28 -9.07
C ALA A 145 17.11 -1.38 -8.02
N SER A 146 17.89 -1.10 -6.98
CA SER A 146 18.11 -2.04 -5.88
C SER A 146 16.91 -2.17 -4.94
N THR A 147 16.07 -1.14 -4.86
CA THR A 147 14.89 -1.07 -3.99
C THR A 147 13.75 -0.34 -4.72
N CYS A 148 12.52 -0.54 -4.25
CA CYS A 148 11.42 0.36 -4.60
C CYS A 148 11.40 1.52 -3.61
N ARG A 149 11.53 2.76 -4.09
CA ARG A 149 11.64 3.96 -3.26
C ARG A 149 10.38 4.82 -3.39
N PHE A 150 9.75 5.14 -2.27
CA PHE A 150 8.50 5.90 -2.20
C PHE A 150 8.70 7.17 -1.39
N GLU A 151 8.23 8.29 -1.90
CA GLU A 151 8.29 9.59 -1.22
C GLU A 151 6.88 10.10 -0.99
N VAL A 152 6.59 10.51 0.24
CA VAL A 152 5.34 11.16 0.63
C VAL A 152 5.67 12.56 1.12
N ILE A 153 4.97 13.55 0.59
CA ILE A 153 5.03 14.95 1.02
C ILE A 153 3.64 15.47 1.36
N TRP A 154 3.56 16.39 2.32
CA TRP A 154 2.29 16.98 2.76
C TRP A 154 2.46 18.42 3.26
N THR A 155 1.36 19.12 3.47
CA THR A 155 1.29 20.37 4.26
C THR A 155 0.41 20.15 5.50
N LEU A 156 0.49 21.01 6.51
CA LEU A 156 -0.38 20.96 7.69
C LEU A 156 -1.61 21.88 7.54
#